data_AF-A0A497QXZ5-F1
#
_entry.id   AF-A0A497QXZ5-F1
#
_cell.length_a   1.000
_cell.length_b   1.000
_cell.length_c   1.000
_cell.angle_alpha   90.00
_cell.angle_beta   90.00
_cell.angle_gamma   90.00
#
_symmetry.space_group_name_H-M   'P 1'
#
loop_
_entity.id
_entity.type
_entity.pdbx_description
1 polymer ?
#
loop_
_entity_poly.entity_id
_entity_poly.type
_entity_poly.pdbx_seq_one_letter_code
_entity_poly.pdbx_strand_id
1 'polypeptide(L)' 'MPPRCPSCKSKMEYEPPNYVCPGCGLVINRYDFDKVKREHFQKKKTDDDPFYEKKKKNRDYLDWYTSSDKESYEE' A
#
# COMPACT_ATOMS: atom_id res chain seq x y z
N MET A 1 6.46 -3.90 8.10
CA MET A 1 7.57 -3.50 7.19
C MET A 1 8.22 -2.24 7.75
N PRO A 2 9.52 -2.23 8.06
CA PRO A 2 10.21 -1.05 8.56
C PRO A 2 10.17 0.09 7.52
N PRO A 3 10.10 1.37 7.94
CA PRO A 3 10.15 2.51 7.03
C PRO A 3 11.46 2.47 6.24
N ARG A 4 11.35 2.48 4.91
CA ARG A 4 12.50 2.51 4.01
C ARG A 4 12.68 3.92 3.49
N CYS A 5 13.92 4.38 3.45
CA CYS A 5 14.21 5.69 2.90
C CYS A 5 13.93 5.73 1.39
N PRO A 6 13.27 6.79 0.89
CA PRO A 6 13.02 6.95 -0.53
C PRO A 6 14.30 7.13 -1.36
N SER A 7 15.39 7.62 -0.77
CA SER A 7 16.68 7.84 -1.45
C SER A 7 17.61 6.62 -1.34
N CYS A 8 17.97 6.24 -0.10
CA CYS A 8 18.99 5.23 0.18
C CYS A 8 18.44 3.78 0.18
N LYS A 9 17.10 3.60 0.18
CA LYS A 9 16.39 2.31 0.43
C LYS A 9 16.75 1.58 1.73
N SER A 10 17.64 2.15 2.56
CA SER A 10 17.99 1.61 3.86
C SER A 10 16.81 1.74 4.82
N LYS A 11 16.89 1.00 5.92
CA LYS A 11 15.97 1.15 7.04
C LYS A 11 16.15 2.56 7.63
N MET A 12 15.04 3.22 7.92
CA MET A 12 15.03 4.47 8.69
C MET A 12 14.72 4.17 10.14
N GLU A 13 15.31 4.96 11.02
CA GLU A 13 15.04 4.94 12.45
C GLU A 13 14.04 6.05 12.79
N TYR A 14 13.15 5.78 13.74
CA TYR A 14 12.11 6.73 14.14
C TYR A 14 12.57 7.45 15.41
N GLU A 15 12.88 8.72 15.26
CA GLU A 15 13.28 9.64 16.33
C GLU A 15 12.20 10.73 16.42
N PRO A 16 11.19 10.57 17.29
CA PRO A 16 10.00 11.43 17.27
C PRO A 16 10.39 12.91 17.38
N PRO A 17 9.91 13.78 16.46
CA PRO A 17 8.82 13.57 15.50
C PRO A 17 9.21 13.08 14.08
N ASN A 18 10.50 12.82 13.84
CA ASN A 18 11.06 12.60 12.51
C ASN A 18 11.55 11.15 12.28
N TYR A 19 11.78 10.81 11.03
CA TYR A 19 12.51 9.61 10.62
C TYR A 19 13.88 10.00 10.09
N VAL A 20 14.91 9.25 10.47
CA VAL A 20 16.30 9.49 10.06
C VAL A 20 16.81 8.27 9.27
N CYS A 21 17.35 8.45 8.06
CA CYS A 21 18.11 7.39 7.35
C CYS A 21 19.57 7.44 7.82
N PRO A 22 20.07 6.44 8.58
CA PRO A 22 21.48 6.38 8.97
C PRO A 22 22.42 6.20 7.77
N GLY A 23 21.93 5.72 6.62
CA GLY A 23 22.74 5.49 5.42
C GLY A 23 22.98 6.73 4.53
N CYS A 24 22.11 7.74 4.56
CA CYS A 24 22.27 8.97 3.76
C CYS A 24 22.04 10.26 4.53
N GLY A 25 21.74 10.18 5.83
CA GLY A 25 21.46 11.33 6.68
C GLY A 25 20.13 12.03 6.41
N LEU A 26 19.24 11.44 5.60
CA LEU A 26 17.95 12.05 5.30
C LEU A 26 17.07 12.09 6.55
N VAL A 27 16.68 13.29 6.95
CA VAL A 27 15.68 13.54 7.98
C VAL A 27 14.36 13.90 7.30
N ILE A 28 13.29 13.18 7.61
CA ILE A 28 11.96 13.42 7.05
C ILE A 28 10.91 13.39 8.16
N ASN A 29 9.97 14.33 8.12
CA ASN A 29 8.86 14.34 9.07
C ASN A 29 7.91 13.17 8.78
N ARG A 30 7.18 12.69 9.79
CA ARG A 30 6.20 11.62 9.65
C ARG A 30 5.13 11.94 8.60
N TYR A 31 4.71 13.20 8.50
CA TYR A 31 3.72 13.64 7.51
C TYR A 31 4.25 13.52 6.08
N ASP A 32 5.46 14.03 5.83
CA ASP A 32 6.10 13.96 4.51
C ASP A 32 6.45 12.53 4.11
N PHE A 33 6.88 11.71 5.07
CA PHE A 33 7.11 10.28 4.83
C PHE A 33 5.83 9.58 4.38
N ASP A 34 4.69 9.88 5.01
CA ASP A 34 3.41 9.28 4.65
C ASP A 34 2.93 9.75 3.26
N LYS A 35 3.16 11.02 2.91
CA LYS A 35 2.87 11.56 1.58
C LYS A 35 3.69 10.84 0.49
N VAL A 36 5.01 10.79 0.66
CA VAL A 36 5.92 10.13 -0.30
C VAL A 36 5.60 8.64 -0.42
N LYS A 37 5.29 7.99 0.71
CA LYS A 37 4.82 6.61 0.71
C LYS A 37 3.53 6.46 -0.10
N ARG A 38 2.51 7.29 0.13
CA ARG A 38 1.26 7.23 -0.63
C ARG A 38 1.49 7.42 -2.12
N GLU A 39 2.33 8.35 -2.54
CA GLU A 39 2.66 8.55 -3.97
C GLU A 39 3.35 7.33 -4.58
N HIS A 40 4.32 6.72 -3.89
CA HIS A 40 4.98 5.51 -4.37
C HIS A 40 4.06 4.28 -4.41
N PHE A 41 3.19 4.12 -3.41
CA PHE A 41 2.24 3.00 -3.35
C PHE A 41 1.05 3.17 -4.28
N GLN A 42 0.60 4.40 -4.56
CA GLN A 42 -0.45 4.67 -5.54
C GLN A 42 0.05 4.49 -6.97
N LYS A 43 1.29 4.91 -7.29
CA LYS A 43 1.89 4.65 -8.61
C LYS A 43 2.04 3.14 -8.91
N LYS A 44 2.26 2.31 -7.89
CA LYS A 44 2.29 0.85 -8.02
C LYS A 44 0.93 0.17 -8.22
N LYS A 45 -0.19 0.89 -8.07
CA LYS A 45 -1.53 0.39 -8.45
C LYS A 45 -1.82 0.59 -9.94
N THR A 46 -0.80 0.71 -10.78
CA THR A 46 -0.96 0.71 -12.23
C THR A 46 -0.77 -0.73 -12.70
N ASP A 47 -1.91 -1.36 -13.03
CA ASP A 47 -2.20 -2.49 -13.94
C ASP A 47 -1.24 -3.71 -14.12
N ASP A 48 0.05 -3.62 -13.81
CA ASP A 48 1.10 -4.59 -14.18
C ASP A 48 1.59 -5.45 -12.99
N ASP A 49 0.91 -5.41 -11.83
CA ASP A 49 1.31 -6.17 -10.65
C ASP A 49 0.43 -7.45 -10.54
N PRO A 50 0.98 -8.67 -10.69
CA PRO A 50 0.20 -9.93 -10.69
C PRO A 50 -0.57 -10.17 -9.38
N PHE A 51 -0.18 -9.50 -8.30
CA PHE A 51 -0.93 -9.49 -7.03
C PHE A 51 -2.26 -8.73 -7.14
N TYR A 52 -2.33 -7.69 -7.98
CA TYR A 52 -3.53 -6.89 -8.20
C TYR A 52 -4.58 -7.68 -9.02
N GLU A 53 -4.12 -8.41 -10.03
CA GLU A 53 -4.97 -9.30 -10.84
C GLU A 53 -5.64 -10.39 -9.98
N LYS A 54 -4.88 -11.02 -9.08
CA LYS A 54 -5.41 -12.03 -8.15
C LYS A 54 -6.43 -11.42 -7.18
N LYS A 55 -6.19 -10.21 -6.70
CA LYS A 55 -7.12 -9.50 -5.81
C LYS A 55 -8.41 -9.09 -6.51
N LYS A 56 -8.33 -8.71 -7.79
CA LYS A 56 -9.48 -8.40 -8.63
C LYS A 56 -10.38 -9.64 -8.82
N LYS A 57 -9.79 -10.76 -9.28
CA LYS A 57 -10.50 -12.05 -9.43
C LYS A 57 -11.21 -12.51 -8.15
N ASN A 58 -10.58 -12.36 -6.98
CA ASN A 58 -11.21 -12.69 -5.70
C ASN A 58 -12.41 -11.78 -5.37
N ARG A 59 -12.36 -10.49 -5.74
CA ARG A 59 -13.49 -9.58 -5.56
C ARG A 59 -14.63 -9.93 -6.51
N ASP A 60 -14.32 -10.20 -7.76
CA ASP A 60 -15.33 -10.58 -8.76
C ASP A 60 -16.05 -11.89 -8.37
N TYR A 61 -15.32 -12.89 -7.87
CA TYR A 61 -15.93 -14.13 -7.35
C TYR A 61 -16.84 -13.90 -6.15
N LEU A 62 -16.39 -13.08 -5.20
CA LEU A 62 -17.18 -12.77 -4.00
C LEU A 62 -18.46 -12.02 -4.38
N ASP A 63 -18.35 -11.07 -5.32
CA ASP A 63 -19.48 -10.27 -5.80
C ASP A 63 -20.51 -11.15 -6.51
N TRP A 64 -20.08 -12.03 -7.42
CA TRP A 64 -20.95 -13.03 -8.05
C TRP A 64 -21.64 -13.93 -7.01
N TYR A 65 -20.89 -14.50 -6.07
CA TYR A 65 -21.42 -15.39 -5.04
C TYR A 65 -22.47 -14.69 -4.17
N THR A 66 -22.17 -13.47 -3.69
CA THR A 66 -23.13 -12.71 -2.87
C THR A 66 -24.33 -12.17 -3.64
N SER A 67 -24.21 -12.00 -4.96
CA SER A 67 -25.34 -11.61 -5.82
C SER A 67 -26.27 -12.79 -6.08
N SER A 68 -25.73 -14.00 -6.29
CA SER A 68 -26.52 -15.22 -6.42
C SER A 68 -27.27 -15.59 -5.14
N ASP A 69 -26.71 -15.31 -3.96
CA ASP A 69 -27.39 -15.51 -2.67
C ASP A 69 -28.55 -14.52 -2.45
N LYS A 70 -28.46 -13.31 -3.02
CA LYS A 70 -29.54 -12.30 -2.95
C LYS A 70 -30.71 -12.61 -3.87
N GLU A 71 -30.45 -13.10 -5.09
CA GLU A 71 -31.49 -13.60 -5.99
C GLU A 71 -32.29 -14.77 -5.36
N SER A 72 -31.65 -15.53 -4.47
CA SER A 72 -32.25 -16.67 -3.77
C SER A 72 -33.17 -16.28 -2.59
N TYR A 73 -33.12 -15.03 -2.13
CA TYR A 73 -33.82 -14.54 -0.92
C TYR A 73 -35.01 -13.61 -1.24
N GLU A 74 -35.22 -13.27 -2.51
CA GLU A 74 -36.32 -12.42 -2.98
C GLU A 74 -37.44 -13.18 -3.71
N GLU A 75 -37.45 -14.53 -3.67
CA GLU A 75 -38.56 -15.40 -4.12
C GLU A 75 -39.33 -16.05 -2.96
#